data_AF-A0A1I0D2P9-F1
#
_entry.id   AF-A0A1I0D2P9-F1
#
_cell.length_a   1.000
_cell.length_b   1.000
_cell.length_c   1.000
_cell.angle_alpha   90.00
_cell.angle_beta   90.00
_cell.angle_gamma   90.00
#
_symmetry.space_group_name_H-M   'P 1'
#
loop_
_entity.id
_entity.type
_entity.pdbx_description
1 polymer ?
#
loop_
_entity_poly.entity_id
_entity_poly.type
_entity_poly.pdbx_seq_one_letter_code
_entity_poly.pdbx_strand_id
1 'polypeptide(L)'
;MPLRKLVREFNMYLKNNESLLERDFKHVAEKIELHWGYPEFYPFINKLLVNDHDRKRNGFPQEVMEEIHTLYEIHCEKYPELRSALKTDSQRYQ
;
A
#
# COMPACT_ATOMS: atom_id res chain seq x y z
N MET A 1 2.41 -7.13 -13.12
CA MET A 1 3.41 -8.09 -12.60
C MET A 1 3.06 -8.34 -11.14
N PRO A 2 3.19 -9.54 -10.56
CA PRO A 2 2.88 -9.70 -9.13
C PRO A 2 3.73 -8.74 -8.27
N LEU A 3 3.14 -8.03 -7.32
CA LEU A 3 3.81 -7.23 -6.29
C LEU A 3 4.93 -8.01 -5.61
N ARG A 4 4.73 -9.30 -5.31
CA ARG A 4 5.79 -10.15 -4.74
C ARG A 4 6.99 -10.34 -5.67
N LYS A 5 6.83 -10.14 -6.98
CA LYS A 5 7.95 -10.14 -7.94
C LYS A 5 8.55 -8.75 -8.12
N LEU A 6 7.75 -7.69 -7.96
CA LEU A 6 8.20 -6.31 -8.06
C LEU A 6 8.98 -5.85 -6.81
N VAL A 7 8.54 -6.27 -5.63
CA VAL A 7 9.04 -5.83 -4.33
C VAL A 7 9.68 -7.01 -3.59
N ARG A 8 11.01 -7.07 -3.62
CA ARG A 8 11.78 -8.18 -3.02
C ARG A 8 11.51 -8.33 -1.52
N GLU A 9 11.45 -7.23 -0.80
CA GLU A 9 11.25 -7.18 0.66
C GLU A 9 9.86 -7.70 1.03
N PHE A 10 8.86 -7.43 0.19
CA PHE A 10 7.52 -7.97 0.36
C PHE A 10 7.49 -9.49 0.13
N ASN A 11 8.22 -10.00 -0.86
CA ASN A 11 8.35 -11.44 -1.06
C ASN A 11 9.07 -12.14 0.10
N MET A 12 10.06 -11.47 0.70
CA MET A 12 10.74 -11.96 1.90
C MET A 12 9.80 -12.00 3.10
N TYR A 13 8.96 -10.97 3.29
CA TYR A 13 7.91 -10.96 4.31
C TYR A 13 6.94 -12.13 4.14
N LEU A 14 6.50 -12.40 2.91
CA LEU A 14 5.62 -13.52 2.59
C LEU A 14 6.31 -14.90 2.76
N LYS A 15 7.63 -14.94 2.99
CA LYS A 15 8.43 -16.17 3.06
C LYS A 15 8.27 -17.05 1.81
N ASN A 16 8.16 -16.42 0.64
CA ASN A 16 7.84 -17.07 -0.65
C ASN A 16 6.45 -17.75 -0.72
N ASN A 17 5.53 -17.46 0.20
CA ASN A 17 4.13 -17.89 0.09
C ASN A 17 3.34 -16.99 -0.86
N GLU A 18 2.11 -17.42 -1.19
CA GLU A 18 1.17 -16.62 -1.96
C GLU A 18 0.61 -15.46 -1.11
N SER A 19 0.53 -14.27 -1.70
CA SER A 19 -0.10 -13.10 -1.08
C SER A 19 -1.62 -13.20 -1.18
N LEU A 20 -2.29 -13.02 -0.06
CA LEU A 20 -3.75 -12.98 0.01
C LEU A 20 -4.29 -11.73 -0.69
N LEU A 21 -3.57 -10.61 -0.62
CA LEU A 21 -3.86 -9.40 -1.38
C LEU A 21 -3.83 -9.66 -2.90
N GLU A 22 -2.79 -10.33 -3.40
CA GLU A 22 -2.67 -10.66 -4.82
C GLU A 22 -3.69 -11.72 -5.26
N ARG A 23 -4.08 -12.65 -4.39
CA ARG A 23 -5.01 -13.73 -4.71
C ARG A 23 -6.46 -13.23 -4.73
N ASP A 24 -6.88 -12.59 -3.64
CA ASP A 24 -8.29 -12.29 -3.36
C ASP A 24 -8.67 -10.85 -3.73
N PHE A 25 -7.68 -9.95 -3.80
CA PHE A 25 -7.87 -8.51 -4.04
C PHE A 25 -7.00 -7.99 -5.19
N LYS A 26 -6.98 -8.73 -6.31
CA LYS A 26 -6.18 -8.44 -7.52
C LYS A 26 -6.22 -6.96 -7.96
N HIS A 27 -7.40 -6.37 -8.00
CA HIS A 27 -7.59 -4.97 -8.40
C HIS A 27 -6.93 -3.96 -7.44
N VAL A 28 -6.77 -4.30 -6.16
CA VAL A 28 -6.01 -3.50 -5.19
C VAL A 28 -4.53 -3.70 -5.44
N ALA A 29 -4.08 -4.95 -5.58
CA ALA A 29 -2.68 -5.26 -5.85
C ALA A 29 -2.15 -4.58 -7.13
N GLU A 30 -2.92 -4.61 -8.22
CA GLU A 30 -2.58 -3.92 -9.49
C GLU A 30 -2.49 -2.40 -9.32
N LYS A 31 -3.35 -1.80 -8.48
CA LYS A 31 -3.25 -0.37 -8.18
C LYS A 31 -2.03 -0.05 -7.33
N ILE A 32 -1.68 -0.89 -6.35
CA ILE A 32 -0.45 -0.71 -5.58
C ILE A 32 0.75 -0.79 -6.54
N GLU A 33 0.75 -1.76 -7.46
CA GLU A 33 1.81 -1.93 -8.46
C GLU A 33 1.96 -0.67 -9.31
N LEU A 34 0.85 -0.13 -9.82
CA LEU A 34 0.82 1.05 -10.69
C LEU A 34 1.44 2.29 -10.02
N HIS A 35 1.20 2.47 -8.72
CA HIS A 35 1.69 3.63 -7.98
C HIS A 35 3.02 3.37 -7.27
N TRP A 36 3.60 2.17 -7.37
CA TRP A 36 4.80 1.81 -6.63
C TRP A 36 6.00 2.66 -7.03
N GLY A 37 6.64 3.31 -6.05
CA GLY A 37 7.77 4.22 -6.30
C GLY A 37 7.37 5.61 -6.80
N TYR A 38 6.08 5.94 -6.76
CA TYR A 38 5.56 7.26 -7.14
C TYR A 38 4.89 7.96 -5.94
N PRO A 39 4.87 9.30 -5.89
CA PRO A 39 4.20 10.05 -4.81
C PRO A 39 2.74 9.66 -4.59
N GLU A 40 2.04 9.28 -5.66
CA GLU A 40 0.64 8.87 -5.69
C GLU A 40 0.39 7.56 -4.93
N PHE A 41 1.44 6.82 -4.56
CA PHE A 41 1.34 5.65 -3.69
C PHE A 41 0.64 5.98 -2.37
N TYR A 42 1.10 7.03 -1.69
CA TYR A 42 0.65 7.37 -0.34
C TYR A 42 -0.82 7.80 -0.26
N PRO A 43 -1.36 8.70 -1.11
CA PRO A 43 -2.79 9.00 -1.07
C PRO A 43 -3.64 7.77 -1.40
N PHE A 44 -3.13 6.81 -2.17
CA PHE A 44 -3.84 5.56 -2.44
C PHE A 44 -3.78 4.59 -1.25
N ILE A 45 -2.59 4.26 -0.74
CA ILE A 45 -2.40 3.31 0.37
C ILE A 45 -3.06 3.82 1.66
N ASN A 46 -3.02 5.13 1.92
CA ASN A 46 -3.67 5.72 3.08
C ASN A 46 -5.19 5.58 3.01
N LYS A 47 -5.81 5.62 1.82
CA LYS A 47 -7.26 5.35 1.66
C LYS A 47 -7.63 3.89 1.97
N LEU A 48 -6.68 2.96 1.82
CA LEU A 48 -6.89 1.56 2.19
C LEU A 48 -6.69 1.32 3.69
N LEU A 49 -5.74 2.05 4.30
CA LEU A 49 -5.41 1.96 5.72
C LEU A 49 -6.37 2.77 6.62
N VAL A 50 -6.90 3.88 6.12
CA VAL A 50 -7.89 4.70 6.83
C VAL A 50 -9.25 4.02 6.75
N ASN A 51 -9.73 3.59 7.90
CA ASN A 51 -11.03 2.99 8.06
C ASN A 51 -12.11 4.09 8.05
N ASP A 52 -12.42 4.62 6.87
CA ASP A 52 -13.51 5.59 6.75
C ASP A 52 -14.83 4.83 6.93
N HIS A 53 -15.37 4.92 8.15
CA HIS A 53 -16.52 4.17 8.65
C HIS A 53 -17.85 4.49 7.93
N ASP A 54 -17.81 5.31 6.87
CA ASP A 54 -19.00 5.71 6.13
C ASP A 54 -19.36 4.65 5.06
N ARG A 55 -20.23 3.72 5.51
CA ARG A 55 -21.20 2.94 4.72
C ARG A 55 -20.65 1.73 3.94
N LYS A 56 -21.01 0.55 4.47
CA LYS A 56 -21.22 -0.72 3.74
C LYS A 56 -20.01 -1.38 3.05
N ARG A 57 -18.77 -0.99 3.35
CA ARG A 57 -17.61 -1.79 2.95
C ARG A 57 -17.27 -2.76 4.08
N ASN A 58 -17.41 -4.07 3.83
CA ASN A 58 -16.70 -5.06 4.64
C ASN A 58 -15.21 -4.71 4.46
N GLY A 59 -14.53 -4.34 5.54
CA GLY A 59 -13.10 -4.05 5.51
C GLY A 59 -12.29 -5.26 4.98
N PHE A 60 -10.99 -5.07 4.82
CA PHE A 60 -10.13 -6.20 4.47
C PHE A 60 -10.02 -7.19 5.64
N PRO A 61 -9.86 -8.50 5.36
CA PRO A 61 -9.39 -9.45 6.36
C PRO A 61 -8.10 -8.97 7.02
N GLN A 62 -7.88 -9.35 8.28
CA GLN A 62 -6.72 -8.90 9.05
C GLN A 62 -5.40 -9.21 8.32
N GLU A 63 -5.27 -10.40 7.76
CA GLU A 63 -4.07 -10.86 7.06
C GLU A 63 -3.79 -10.01 5.81
N VAL A 64 -4.84 -9.54 5.13
CA VAL A 64 -4.70 -8.64 3.97
C VAL A 64 -4.34 -7.23 4.42
N MET A 65 -4.87 -6.77 5.56
CA MET A 65 -4.45 -5.50 6.15
C MET A 65 -2.99 -5.52 6.56
N GLU A 66 -2.50 -6.63 7.11
CA GLU A 66 -1.09 -6.83 7.46
C GLU A 66 -0.21 -6.73 6.21
N GLU A 67 -0.58 -7.40 5.11
CA GLU A 67 0.14 -7.28 3.83
C GLU A 67 0.16 -5.84 3.28
N ILE A 68 -0.98 -5.13 3.32
CA ILE A 68 -1.09 -3.72 2.90
C ILE A 68 -0.22 -2.83 3.78
N HIS A 69 -0.20 -3.06 5.09
CA HIS A 69 0.60 -2.30 6.03
C HIS A 69 2.10 -2.53 5.81
N THR A 70 2.53 -3.78 5.61
CA THR A 70 3.93 -4.09 5.29
C THR A 70 4.36 -3.43 3.98
N LEU A 71 3.51 -3.41 2.95
CA LEU A 71 3.80 -2.68 1.71
C LEU A 71 4.00 -1.17 1.95
N TYR A 72 3.19 -0.58 2.83
CA TYR A 72 3.37 0.82 3.24
C TYR A 72 4.70 1.05 3.95
N GLU A 73 5.08 0.20 4.90
CA GLU A 73 6.34 0.30 5.63
C GLU A 73 7.55 0.19 4.69
N ILE A 74 7.55 -0.82 3.81
CA ILE A 74 8.60 -1.00 2.80
C ILE A 74 8.72 0.23 1.89
N HIS A 75 7.59 0.79 1.46
CA HIS A 75 7.62 1.98 0.62
C HIS A 75 8.16 3.20 1.37
N CYS A 76 7.84 3.36 2.66
CA CYS A 76 8.38 4.43 3.50
C CYS A 76 9.90 4.33 3.65
N GLU A 77 10.42 3.10 3.81
CA GLU A 77 11.86 2.86 3.90
C GLU A 77 12.57 3.10 2.57
N LYS A 78 11.96 2.72 1.45
CA LYS A 78 12.56 2.85 0.11
C LYS A 78 12.47 4.24 -0.50
N TYR A 79 11.41 4.98 -0.18
CA TYR A 79 11.11 6.28 -0.78
C TYR A 79 10.76 7.34 0.29
N PRO A 80 11.68 7.61 1.24
CA PRO A 80 11.45 8.54 2.34
C PRO A 80 11.18 9.99 1.89
N GLU A 81 11.74 10.39 0.75
CA GLU A 81 11.56 11.70 0.13
C GLU A 81 10.14 11.90 -0.40
N LEU A 82 9.55 10.86 -1.00
CA LEU A 82 8.19 10.91 -1.55
C LEU A 82 7.14 11.06 -0.44
N ARG A 83 7.41 10.49 0.74
CA ARG A 83 6.57 10.67 1.94
C ARG A 83 6.58 12.11 2.44
N SER A 84 7.75 12.74 2.38
CA SER A 84 7.96 14.10 2.88
C SER A 84 7.30 15.14 1.98
N ALA A 85 7.26 14.89 0.67
CA ALA A 85 6.61 15.76 -0.32
C ALA A 85 5.11 16.00 -0.04
N LEU A 86 4.40 14.99 0.51
CA LEU A 86 2.98 15.11 0.84
C LEU A 86 2.70 16.00 2.07
N LYS A 87 3.68 16.13 2.96
CA LYS A 87 3.56 17.05 4.11
C LYS A 87 3.64 18.51 3.66
N THR A 88 4.40 18.77 2.61
CA THR A 88 4.64 20.12 2.08
C THR A 88 3.42 20.68 1.34
N ASP A 89 2.68 19.84 0.61
CA ASP A 89 1.47 20.30 -0.11
C ASP A 89 0.27 20.58 0.81
N SER A 90 0.19 19.93 1.98
CA SER A 90 -0.86 20.21 2.97
C SER A 90 -0.69 21.54 3.70
N GLN A 91 0.49 22.18 3.59
CA GLN A 91 0.78 23.50 4.20
C GLN A 91 0.65 24.66 3.19
N ARG A 92 0.41 24.39 1.90
CA ARG A 92 0.23 25.43 0.87
C ARG A 92 -1.17 26.06 0.84
N TYR A 93 -2.09 25.55 1.65
CA TYR A 93 -3.47 26.03 1.78
C TYR A 93 -3.81 26.45 3.22
N GLN A 94 -2.86 27.11 3.91
CA GLN A 94 -3.11 27.84 5.15
C GLN A 94 -2.70 29.30 4.99
#